data_AF-A0A9P4QJZ2-F1
#
_entry.id   AF-A0A9P4QJZ2-F1
#
_cell.length_a   1.000
_cell.length_b   1.000
_cell.length_c   1.000
_cell.angle_alpha   90.00
_cell.angle_beta   90.00
_cell.angle_gamma   90.00
#
_symmetry.space_group_name_H-M   'P 1'
#
loop_
_entity.id
_entity.type
_entity.pdbx_description
1 polymer ?
#
loop_
_entity_poly.entity_id
_entity_poly.type
_entity_poly.pdbx_seq_one_letter_code
_entity_poly.pdbx_strand_id
1 'polypeptide(L)'
;MHFSTAVSVLALAGSSLAANHTIRVGGQSASDLVFIPNNVTAAEGDIVIFKFWPKNHSIAQAAFAKPCEPLANGFWSGYVPTTDTTKAADMSYSFEVKNASQPIWFYCTQAQHCQDGMVGGINVATNGTGNTITKFIDAAKDASANVEPTATVGSGLSMTMANGTEMPSGSATGNAASPLEMSNLAMSGAFGMLAYLFM
;
A
#
# COMPACT_ATOMS: atom_id res chain seq x y z
N MET A 1 -22.97 -27.35 -62.67
CA MET A 1 -23.01 -27.85 -61.29
C MET A 1 -22.10 -26.95 -60.46
N HIS A 2 -22.66 -26.05 -59.65
CA HIS A 2 -21.89 -25.18 -58.76
C HIS A 2 -22.07 -25.68 -57.34
N PHE A 3 -21.03 -26.26 -56.76
CA PHE A 3 -21.01 -26.67 -55.35
C PHE A 3 -20.39 -25.55 -54.54
N SER A 4 -21.20 -24.89 -53.69
CA SER A 4 -20.72 -23.96 -52.67
C SER A 4 -20.43 -24.73 -51.40
N THR A 5 -19.16 -24.79 -50.99
CA THR A 5 -18.75 -25.36 -49.70
C THR A 5 -18.74 -24.26 -48.64
N ALA A 6 -19.66 -24.35 -47.70
CA ALA A 6 -19.66 -23.50 -46.50
C ALA A 6 -18.67 -24.05 -45.48
N VAL A 7 -17.56 -23.34 -45.24
CA VAL A 7 -16.64 -23.63 -44.15
C VAL A 7 -17.20 -23.00 -42.87
N SER A 8 -17.73 -23.83 -41.97
CA SER A 8 -18.13 -23.38 -40.62
C SER A 8 -16.88 -23.27 -39.74
N VAL A 9 -16.54 -22.05 -39.34
CA VAL A 9 -15.47 -21.78 -38.36
C VAL A 9 -16.07 -21.89 -36.97
N LEU A 10 -15.73 -22.96 -36.23
CA LEU A 10 -16.00 -23.03 -34.79
C LEU A 10 -15.07 -22.04 -34.08
N ALA A 11 -15.64 -20.93 -33.58
CA ALA A 11 -14.93 -20.04 -32.68
C ALA A 11 -14.80 -20.71 -31.30
N LEU A 12 -13.58 -21.11 -30.92
CA LEU A 12 -13.30 -21.46 -29.53
C LEU A 12 -13.33 -20.17 -28.70
N ALA A 13 -14.35 -20.01 -27.87
CA ALA A 13 -14.35 -18.99 -26.83
C ALA A 13 -13.31 -19.38 -25.78
N GLY A 14 -12.14 -18.71 -25.81
CA GLY A 14 -11.14 -18.83 -24.77
C GLY A 14 -11.60 -18.06 -23.54
N SER A 15 -11.93 -18.76 -22.45
CA SER A 15 -12.11 -18.15 -21.14
C SER A 15 -10.73 -17.81 -20.58
N SER A 16 -10.35 -16.53 -20.58
CA SER A 16 -9.17 -16.05 -19.85
C SER A 16 -9.43 -16.15 -18.35
N LEU A 17 -8.66 -16.97 -17.65
CA LEU A 17 -8.65 -16.98 -16.19
C LEU A 17 -7.90 -15.74 -15.70
N ALA A 18 -8.51 -14.98 -14.78
CA ALA A 18 -7.82 -13.91 -14.07
C ALA A 18 -6.62 -14.47 -13.29
N ALA A 19 -5.44 -13.88 -13.49
CA ALA A 19 -4.21 -14.28 -12.82
C ALA A 19 -3.95 -13.42 -11.57
N ASN A 20 -3.25 -14.02 -10.60
CA ASN A 20 -2.79 -13.31 -9.41
C ASN A 20 -1.30 -12.96 -9.54
N HIS A 21 -0.96 -11.68 -9.37
CA HIS A 21 0.40 -11.17 -9.33
C HIS A 21 0.72 -10.74 -7.90
N THR A 22 1.81 -11.21 -7.32
CA THR A 22 2.16 -10.82 -5.93
C THR A 22 3.28 -9.79 -5.93
N ILE A 23 3.06 -8.67 -5.26
CA ILE A 23 4.08 -7.67 -4.91
C ILE A 23 4.36 -7.76 -3.42
N ARG A 24 5.62 -7.96 -3.09
CA ARG A 24 6.12 -7.84 -1.72
C ARG A 24 6.27 -6.37 -1.37
N VAL A 25 5.76 -5.98 -0.22
CA VAL A 25 5.91 -4.63 0.35
C VAL A 25 6.90 -4.71 1.50
N GLY A 26 8.11 -4.17 1.29
CA GLY A 26 9.29 -4.45 2.11
C GLY A 26 10.03 -5.71 1.67
N GLY A 27 11.23 -5.92 2.19
CA GLY A 27 11.99 -7.16 2.02
C GLY A 27 12.01 -8.03 3.28
N GLN A 28 12.73 -9.16 3.23
CA GLN A 28 12.85 -10.04 4.40
C GLN A 28 13.75 -9.41 5.47
N SER A 29 14.68 -8.54 5.05
CA SER A 29 15.44 -7.72 5.98
C SER A 29 14.62 -6.48 6.35
N ALA A 30 14.73 -6.12 7.63
CA ALA A 30 14.24 -4.88 8.21
C ALA A 30 14.75 -3.59 7.52
N SER A 31 15.83 -3.68 6.74
CA SER A 31 16.43 -2.55 6.00
C SER A 31 15.89 -2.40 4.58
N ASP A 32 15.09 -3.34 4.10
CA ASP A 32 14.70 -3.40 2.69
C ASP A 32 13.49 -2.49 2.41
N LEU A 33 13.77 -1.26 1.99
CA LEU A 33 12.76 -0.27 1.60
C LEU A 33 12.35 -0.44 0.13
N VAL A 34 11.69 -1.56 -0.19
CA VAL A 34 11.50 -1.99 -1.58
C VAL A 34 10.12 -2.57 -1.86
N PHE A 35 9.70 -2.49 -3.11
CA PHE A 35 8.64 -3.34 -3.65
C PHE A 35 9.27 -4.45 -4.51
N ILE A 36 8.90 -5.72 -4.30
CA ILE A 36 9.47 -6.86 -5.05
C ILE A 36 8.36 -7.76 -5.65
N PRO A 37 8.25 -7.85 -7.00
CA PRO A 37 8.90 -6.96 -7.96
C PRO A 37 8.36 -5.52 -7.79
N ASN A 38 9.14 -4.53 -8.23
CA ASN A 38 8.70 -3.12 -8.23
C ASN A 38 7.83 -2.78 -9.44
N ASN A 39 7.67 -3.70 -10.37
CA ASN A 39 6.76 -3.58 -11.52
C ASN A 39 6.20 -4.96 -11.87
N VAL A 40 4.91 -5.03 -12.18
CA VAL A 40 4.25 -6.24 -12.70
C VAL A 40 3.52 -5.91 -13.99
N THR A 41 3.46 -6.89 -14.90
CA THR A 41 2.61 -6.81 -16.11
C THR A 41 1.39 -7.69 -15.88
N ALA A 42 0.19 -7.09 -15.95
CA ALA A 42 -1.07 -7.73 -15.62
C ALA A 42 -2.15 -7.37 -16.65
N ALA A 43 -2.95 -8.36 -17.04
CA ALA A 43 -4.07 -8.18 -17.97
C ALA A 43 -5.30 -7.58 -17.26
N GLU A 44 -6.29 -7.15 -18.03
CA GLU A 44 -7.58 -6.72 -17.47
C GLU A 44 -8.25 -7.91 -16.76
N GLY A 45 -8.74 -7.68 -15.54
CA GLY A 45 -9.31 -8.70 -14.66
C GLY A 45 -8.30 -9.41 -13.77
N ASP A 46 -6.99 -9.26 -13.99
CA ASP A 46 -5.97 -9.79 -13.07
C ASP A 46 -6.00 -9.08 -11.72
N ILE A 47 -5.53 -9.76 -10.67
CA ILE A 47 -5.42 -9.22 -9.32
C ILE A 47 -3.95 -9.05 -8.93
N VAL A 48 -3.58 -7.84 -8.52
CA VAL A 48 -2.28 -7.55 -7.90
C VAL A 48 -2.42 -7.58 -6.39
N ILE A 49 -1.73 -8.50 -5.73
CA ILE A 49 -1.79 -8.75 -4.29
C ILE A 49 -0.52 -8.21 -3.62
N PHE A 50 -0.68 -7.27 -2.72
CA PHE A 50 0.36 -6.67 -1.91
C PHE A 50 0.50 -7.41 -0.57
N LYS A 51 1.66 -8.02 -0.33
CA LYS A 51 1.98 -8.74 0.91
C LYS A 51 3.08 -8.02 1.69
N PHE A 52 2.77 -7.66 2.92
CA PHE A 52 3.62 -6.80 3.76
C PHE A 52 4.61 -7.61 4.57
N TRP A 53 5.88 -7.25 4.50
CA TRP A 53 7.00 -7.84 5.25
C TRP A 53 7.44 -6.86 6.37
N PRO A 54 8.31 -7.28 7.32
CA PRO A 54 8.62 -6.52 8.54
C PRO A 54 8.79 -5.03 8.37
N LYS A 55 8.62 -4.31 9.47
CA LYS A 55 8.53 -2.85 9.59
C LYS A 55 7.13 -2.35 9.29
N ASN A 56 7.02 -1.03 9.15
CA ASN A 56 5.80 -0.36 8.86
C ASN A 56 5.87 0.16 7.43
N HIS A 57 4.96 -0.31 6.59
CA HIS A 57 4.89 0.08 5.19
C HIS A 57 3.44 0.37 4.81
N SER A 58 3.28 1.06 3.69
CA SER A 58 1.98 1.36 3.08
C SER A 58 2.13 1.32 1.55
N ILE A 59 0.99 1.32 0.86
CA ILE A 59 0.90 1.58 -0.57
C ILE A 59 -0.08 2.72 -0.80
N ALA A 60 0.36 3.79 -1.43
CA ALA A 60 -0.49 4.88 -1.91
C ALA A 60 -0.31 5.04 -3.41
N GLN A 61 -1.40 5.26 -4.14
CA GLN A 61 -1.34 5.57 -5.56
C GLN A 61 -0.80 6.99 -5.77
N ALA A 62 0.04 7.17 -6.77
CA ALA A 62 0.60 8.45 -7.19
C ALA A 62 0.37 8.69 -8.69
N ALA A 63 0.57 9.94 -9.11
CA ALA A 63 0.78 10.26 -10.52
C ALA A 63 2.27 10.10 -10.85
N PHE A 64 2.61 9.68 -12.07
CA PHE A 64 4.01 9.63 -12.52
C PHE A 64 4.76 10.94 -12.29
N ALA A 65 4.11 12.07 -12.57
CA ALA A 65 4.71 13.41 -12.47
C ALA A 65 4.92 13.90 -11.03
N LYS A 66 4.31 13.24 -10.04
CA LYS A 66 4.32 13.62 -8.63
C LYS A 66 4.54 12.38 -7.76
N PRO A 67 5.72 11.75 -7.82
CA PRO A 67 6.06 10.69 -6.88
C PRO A 67 6.02 11.24 -5.45
N CYS A 68 5.76 10.36 -4.49
CA CYS A 68 5.67 10.71 -3.07
C CYS A 68 4.52 11.67 -2.69
N GLU A 69 3.60 11.95 -3.62
CA GLU A 69 2.36 12.68 -3.39
C GLU A 69 1.15 11.80 -3.73
N PRO A 70 0.08 11.85 -2.92
CA PRO A 70 -1.07 11.00 -3.15
C PRO A 70 -1.87 11.47 -4.36
N LEU A 71 -2.23 10.53 -5.23
CA LEU A 71 -3.16 10.81 -6.32
C LEU A 71 -4.54 11.11 -5.76
N ALA A 72 -5.18 12.19 -6.22
CA ALA A 72 -6.55 12.50 -5.85
C ALA A 72 -7.49 11.34 -6.19
N ASN A 73 -8.27 10.87 -5.21
CA ASN A 73 -9.13 9.69 -5.29
C ASN A 73 -8.39 8.37 -5.59
N GLY A 74 -7.06 8.37 -5.52
CA GLY A 74 -6.25 7.17 -5.63
C GLY A 74 -6.33 6.32 -4.37
N PHE A 75 -5.91 5.07 -4.48
CA PHE A 75 -5.98 4.15 -3.36
C PHE A 75 -4.92 4.41 -2.29
N TRP A 76 -5.19 3.95 -1.07
CA TRP A 76 -4.23 3.86 0.02
C TRP A 76 -4.55 2.63 0.87
N SER A 77 -3.53 1.92 1.35
CA SER A 77 -3.71 0.79 2.26
C SER A 77 -3.76 1.17 3.74
N GLY A 78 -3.47 2.43 4.08
CA GLY A 78 -2.98 2.75 5.41
C GLY A 78 -1.65 2.05 5.72
N TYR A 79 -1.21 2.17 6.96
CA TYR A 79 0.00 1.51 7.45
C TYR A 79 -0.27 0.08 7.89
N VAL A 80 0.60 -0.84 7.48
CA VAL A 80 0.57 -2.25 7.89
C VAL A 80 1.86 -2.58 8.65
N PRO A 81 1.87 -2.47 9.99
CA PRO A 81 3.03 -2.78 10.80
C PRO A 81 3.16 -4.30 11.00
N THR A 82 4.36 -4.83 10.82
CA THR A 82 4.71 -6.23 11.09
C THR A 82 6.13 -6.36 11.64
N THR A 83 6.39 -7.40 12.42
CA THR A 83 7.68 -7.67 13.06
C THR A 83 8.33 -8.99 12.63
N ASP A 84 7.60 -9.87 11.94
CA ASP A 84 8.05 -11.24 11.64
C ASP A 84 8.88 -11.28 10.34
N THR A 85 10.18 -11.53 10.46
CA THR A 85 11.13 -11.56 9.32
C THR A 85 11.05 -12.83 8.48
N THR A 86 10.21 -13.79 8.86
CA THR A 86 10.09 -15.08 8.19
C THR A 86 8.78 -15.24 7.42
N LYS A 87 7.78 -14.39 7.69
CA LYS A 87 6.47 -14.43 7.02
C LYS A 87 5.90 -13.03 6.77
N ALA A 88 5.06 -12.92 5.74
CA ALA A 88 4.28 -11.71 5.51
C ALA A 88 3.22 -11.53 6.60
N ALA A 89 2.74 -10.29 6.78
CA ALA A 89 1.57 -10.00 7.59
C ALA A 89 0.35 -10.82 7.14
N ASP A 90 -0.53 -11.14 8.08
CA ASP A 90 -1.80 -11.83 7.80
C ASP A 90 -2.76 -10.97 6.96
N MET A 91 -2.49 -9.67 6.87
CA MET A 91 -3.23 -8.70 6.08
C MET A 91 -2.54 -8.49 4.73
N SER A 92 -3.35 -8.55 3.67
CA SER A 92 -2.94 -8.23 2.31
C SER A 92 -3.95 -7.30 1.66
N TYR A 93 -3.47 -6.54 0.67
CA TYR A 93 -4.31 -5.66 -0.13
C TYR A 93 -4.29 -6.12 -1.58
N SER A 94 -5.45 -6.13 -2.21
CA SER A 94 -5.64 -6.58 -3.59
C SER A 94 -6.15 -5.44 -4.45
N PHE A 95 -5.57 -5.29 -5.64
CA PHE A 95 -5.99 -4.34 -6.67
C PHE A 95 -6.39 -5.11 -7.92
N GLU A 96 -7.63 -4.93 -8.38
CA GLU A 96 -8.08 -5.49 -9.66
C GLU A 96 -7.71 -4.57 -10.80
N VAL A 97 -7.02 -5.10 -11.81
CA VAL A 97 -6.64 -4.34 -13.01
C VAL A 97 -7.86 -4.15 -13.90
N LYS A 98 -8.48 -2.97 -13.80
CA LYS A 98 -9.66 -2.60 -14.61
C LYS A 98 -9.33 -2.11 -16.01
N ASN A 99 -8.11 -1.62 -16.22
CA ASN A 99 -7.63 -1.14 -17.51
C ASN A 99 -6.14 -1.43 -17.64
N ALA A 100 -5.76 -2.42 -18.45
CA ALA A 100 -4.36 -2.85 -18.58
C ALA A 100 -3.51 -1.84 -19.36
N SER A 101 -4.14 -0.95 -20.13
CA SER A 101 -3.46 0.09 -20.89
C SER A 101 -3.18 1.35 -20.07
N GLN A 102 -3.65 1.43 -18.83
CA GLN A 102 -3.40 2.54 -17.91
C GLN A 102 -2.34 2.14 -16.87
N PRO A 103 -1.11 2.65 -16.95
CA PRO A 103 -0.09 2.36 -15.96
C PRO A 103 -0.46 2.95 -14.60
N ILE A 104 -0.30 2.14 -13.55
CA ILE A 104 -0.49 2.56 -12.16
C ILE A 104 0.86 2.79 -11.52
N TRP A 105 1.00 3.88 -10.77
CA TRP A 105 2.20 4.23 -10.02
C TRP A 105 1.85 4.28 -8.55
N PHE A 106 2.72 3.77 -7.68
CA PHE A 106 2.48 3.76 -6.25
C PHE A 106 3.78 3.91 -5.45
N TYR A 107 3.66 4.29 -4.19
CA TYR A 107 4.77 4.55 -3.29
C TYR A 107 4.44 4.18 -1.85
N CYS A 108 5.47 4.08 -1.03
CA CYS A 108 5.32 3.91 0.42
C CYS A 108 5.33 5.28 1.12
N THR A 109 4.31 5.54 1.93
CA THR A 109 4.11 6.83 2.64
C THR A 109 4.88 6.90 3.97
N GLN A 110 5.64 5.87 4.33
CA GLN A 110 6.37 5.85 5.60
C GLN A 110 7.65 6.69 5.49
N ALA A 111 7.81 7.69 6.38
CA ALA A 111 9.03 8.47 6.54
C ALA A 111 9.66 8.89 5.18
N GLN A 112 10.92 8.56 4.92
CA GLN A 112 11.61 8.84 3.66
C GLN A 112 11.63 7.63 2.71
N HIS A 113 10.82 6.59 2.93
CA HIS A 113 10.88 5.37 2.12
C HIS A 113 10.68 5.66 0.63
N CYS A 114 9.78 6.58 0.27
CA CYS A 114 9.58 6.95 -1.13
C CYS A 114 10.85 7.56 -1.75
N GLN A 115 11.48 8.52 -1.06
CA GLN A 115 12.74 9.14 -1.46
C GLN A 115 13.90 8.14 -1.48
N ASP A 116 13.88 7.13 -0.60
CA ASP A 116 14.86 6.05 -0.59
C ASP A 116 14.64 5.03 -1.73
N GLY A 117 13.65 5.27 -2.61
CA GLY A 117 13.37 4.48 -3.80
C GLY A 117 12.27 3.44 -3.62
N MET A 118 11.52 3.46 -2.53
CA MET A 118 10.37 2.57 -2.29
C MET A 118 9.14 3.04 -3.09
N VAL A 119 9.25 2.89 -4.41
CA VAL A 119 8.19 3.16 -5.40
C VAL A 119 8.04 1.99 -6.36
N GLY A 120 6.85 1.86 -6.94
CA GLY A 120 6.54 0.76 -7.85
C GLY A 120 5.46 1.13 -8.87
N GLY A 121 5.15 0.18 -9.74
CA GLY A 121 4.08 0.32 -10.71
C GLY A 121 3.42 -0.99 -11.15
N ILE A 122 2.31 -0.86 -11.88
CA ILE A 122 1.60 -1.93 -12.57
C ILE A 122 1.47 -1.49 -14.02
N ASN A 123 1.86 -2.36 -14.96
CA ASN A 123 1.87 -2.07 -16.40
C ASN A 123 2.68 -0.81 -16.76
N VAL A 124 3.73 -0.50 -16.01
CA VAL A 124 4.63 0.61 -16.35
C VAL A 124 5.76 0.12 -17.26
N ALA A 125 6.24 0.99 -18.15
CA ALA A 125 7.35 0.63 -19.02
C ALA A 125 8.64 0.44 -18.22
N THR A 126 9.38 -0.63 -18.47
CA THR A 126 10.68 -0.86 -17.81
C THR A 126 11.78 -0.01 -18.45
N ASN A 127 11.67 0.29 -19.74
CA ASN A 127 12.68 1.02 -20.52
C ASN A 127 12.02 1.96 -21.57
N GLY A 128 12.86 2.74 -22.25
CA GLY A 128 12.43 3.66 -23.30
C GLY A 128 12.41 5.13 -22.88
N THR A 129 11.98 5.99 -23.81
CA THR A 129 11.98 7.45 -23.64
C THR A 129 10.76 8.00 -22.93
N GLY A 130 9.72 7.20 -22.73
CA GLY A 130 8.48 7.58 -22.04
C GLY A 130 8.59 7.57 -20.51
N ASN A 131 7.45 7.39 -19.85
CA ASN A 131 7.35 7.24 -18.40
C ASN A 131 7.75 5.80 -18.03
N THR A 132 8.90 5.65 -17.38
CA THR A 132 9.45 4.34 -17.02
C THR A 132 9.58 4.18 -15.51
N ILE A 133 9.66 2.94 -15.03
CA ILE A 133 9.90 2.66 -13.60
C ILE A 133 11.19 3.32 -13.09
N THR A 134 12.26 3.31 -13.89
CA THR A 134 13.53 3.95 -13.54
C THR A 134 13.36 5.45 -13.34
N LYS A 135 12.69 6.14 -14.27
CA LYS A 135 12.45 7.58 -14.15
C LYS A 135 11.55 7.94 -12.96
N PHE A 136 10.61 7.07 -12.62
CA PHE A 136 9.77 7.28 -11.46
C PHE A 136 10.56 7.13 -10.15
N ILE A 137 11.46 6.15 -10.07
CA ILE A 137 12.40 6.00 -8.94
C ILE A 137 13.31 7.23 -8.81
N ASP A 138 13.87 7.70 -9.92
CA ASP A 138 14.76 8.87 -9.90
C ASP A 138 14.02 10.14 -9.47
N ALA A 139 12.82 10.39 -10.01
CA ALA A 139 11.99 11.50 -9.60
C ALA A 139 11.54 11.39 -8.13
N ALA A 140 11.35 10.19 -7.59
CA ALA A 140 10.99 9.97 -6.19
C ALA A 140 12.13 10.35 -5.24
N LYS A 141 13.39 10.03 -5.60
CA LYS A 141 14.57 10.44 -4.83
C LYS A 141 14.72 11.96 -4.72
N ASP A 142 14.29 12.67 -5.76
CA ASP A 142 14.33 14.13 -5.81
C ASP A 142 13.11 14.79 -5.13
N ALA A 143 12.14 14.00 -4.64
CA ALA A 143 10.93 14.55 -4.02
C ALA A 143 11.22 15.18 -2.66
N SER A 144 10.86 16.46 -2.50
CA SER A 144 11.12 17.23 -1.28
C SER A 144 10.36 16.77 -0.03
N ALA A 145 9.28 16.01 -0.20
CA ALA A 145 8.43 15.53 0.90
C ALA A 145 7.80 14.18 0.54
N ASN A 146 7.46 13.40 1.58
CA ASN A 146 6.64 12.20 1.44
C ASN A 146 5.30 12.46 2.10
N VAL A 147 4.25 12.54 1.30
CA VAL A 147 2.92 12.96 1.76
C VAL A 147 2.03 11.73 1.87
N GLU A 148 1.39 11.55 3.02
CA GLU A 148 0.38 10.51 3.19
C GLU A 148 -1.02 10.99 2.78
N PRO A 149 -1.87 10.12 2.22
CA PRO A 149 -3.29 10.40 2.04
C PRO A 149 -4.00 10.69 3.37
N THR A 150 -4.98 11.60 3.35
CA THR A 150 -5.78 11.95 4.54
C THR A 150 -6.97 11.02 4.79
N ALA A 151 -7.28 10.11 3.87
CA ALA A 151 -8.38 9.15 3.99
C ALA A 151 -7.88 7.72 3.71
N THR A 152 -8.19 6.79 4.62
CA THR A 152 -7.56 5.47 4.73
C THR A 152 -7.75 4.55 3.52
N VAL A 153 -8.80 4.74 2.72
CA VAL A 153 -9.05 3.90 1.53
C VAL A 153 -9.66 4.73 0.40
N GLY A 154 -8.92 4.89 -0.70
CA GLY A 154 -9.47 5.33 -1.98
C GLY A 154 -9.98 4.15 -2.81
N SER A 155 -10.75 4.46 -3.86
CA SER A 155 -11.36 3.43 -4.72
C SER A 155 -10.32 2.50 -5.33
N GLY A 156 -10.54 1.18 -5.24
CA GLY A 156 -9.79 0.18 -6.00
C GLY A 156 -8.92 -0.80 -5.20
N LEU A 157 -8.72 -0.58 -3.90
CA LEU A 157 -8.10 -1.57 -3.01
C LEU A 157 -9.13 -2.35 -2.19
N SER A 158 -8.96 -3.67 -2.13
CA SER A 158 -9.70 -4.57 -1.24
C SER A 158 -8.76 -5.19 -0.21
N MET A 159 -9.17 -5.25 1.05
CA MET A 159 -8.39 -5.85 2.13
C MET A 159 -8.81 -7.30 2.37
N THR A 160 -7.84 -8.20 2.45
CA THR A 160 -8.08 -9.61 2.74
C THR A 160 -7.23 -10.04 3.93
N MET A 161 -7.89 -10.64 4.92
CA MET A 161 -7.25 -11.28 6.08
C MET A 161 -6.95 -12.76 5.76
N ALA A 162 -5.87 -13.31 6.32
CA ALA A 162 -5.48 -14.72 6.13
C ALA A 162 -6.57 -15.75 6.51
N ASN A 163 -7.59 -15.35 7.29
CA ASN A 163 -8.75 -16.18 7.63
C ASN A 163 -9.89 -16.13 6.58
N GLY A 164 -9.64 -15.57 5.39
CA GLY A 164 -10.58 -15.57 4.26
C GLY A 164 -11.77 -14.62 4.39
N THR A 165 -11.78 -13.75 5.40
CA THR A 165 -12.77 -12.67 5.51
C THR A 165 -12.33 -11.49 4.64
N GLU A 166 -13.01 -11.31 3.51
CA GLU A 166 -13.00 -10.07 2.75
C GLU A 166 -13.75 -9.00 3.56
N MET A 167 -13.05 -7.97 4.00
CA MET A 167 -13.70 -6.82 4.62
C MET A 167 -13.95 -5.79 3.52
N PRO A 168 -15.21 -5.36 3.30
CA PRO A 168 -15.44 -4.26 2.38
C PRO A 168 -14.70 -3.02 2.91
N SER A 169 -14.18 -2.22 1.98
CA SER A 169 -13.57 -0.91 2.28
C SER A 169 -14.56 -0.06 3.08
N GLY A 170 -14.36 0.01 4.40
CA GLY A 170 -15.25 0.70 5.33
C GLY A 170 -14.60 0.87 6.70
N SER A 171 -14.10 2.09 6.93
CA SER A 171 -13.77 2.75 8.21
C SER A 171 -13.48 1.87 9.43
N ALA A 172 -12.20 1.74 9.78
CA ALA A 172 -11.78 1.55 11.16
C ALA A 172 -11.08 2.83 11.64
N THR A 173 -11.84 3.75 12.23
CA THR A 173 -11.31 4.81 13.09
C THR A 173 -10.78 4.15 14.38
N GLY A 174 -9.49 3.80 14.38
CA GLY A 174 -8.77 3.37 15.56
C GLY A 174 -7.99 4.54 16.15
N ASN A 175 -8.66 5.39 16.92
CA ASN A 175 -7.98 6.33 17.82
C ASN A 175 -7.14 5.52 18.82
N ALA A 176 -5.82 5.49 18.63
CA ALA A 176 -4.90 5.01 19.65
C ALA A 176 -4.92 6.00 20.82
N ALA A 177 -5.75 5.73 21.82
CA ALA A 177 -5.65 6.34 23.13
C ALA A 177 -4.43 5.73 23.84
N SER A 178 -3.39 6.53 24.04
CA SER A 178 -2.29 6.20 24.95
C SER A 178 -2.80 6.15 26.39
N PRO A 179 -2.55 5.09 27.18
CA PRO A 179 -2.66 5.18 28.62
C PRO A 179 -1.35 5.79 29.17
N LEU A 180 -1.44 7.02 29.66
CA LEU A 180 -0.47 7.56 30.59
C LEU A 180 -0.70 6.88 31.94
N GLU A 181 0.21 5.99 32.35
CA GLU A 181 0.31 5.57 33.74
C GLU A 181 0.68 6.78 34.61
N MET A 182 -0.24 7.17 35.50
CA MET A 182 0.06 8.07 36.61
C MET A 182 -0.10 7.27 37.90
N SER A 183 1.03 6.95 38.51
CA SER A 183 1.17 6.27 39.79
C SER A 183 0.66 7.18 40.92
N ASN A 184 -0.50 6.85 41.48
CA ASN A 184 -0.98 7.42 42.74
C ASN A 184 -0.50 6.54 43.89
N LEU A 185 0.54 7.00 44.61
CA LEU A 185 0.83 6.52 45.96
C LEU A 185 0.25 7.50 46.97
N ALA A 186 -0.88 7.11 47.56
CA ALA A 186 -1.45 7.75 48.72
C ALA A 186 -0.58 7.49 49.96
N MET A 187 -0.25 8.53 50.72
CA MET A 187 0.04 8.36 52.15
C MET A 187 -0.55 9.54 52.94
N SER A 188 -1.40 9.15 53.88
CA SER A 188 -2.08 9.93 54.90
C SER A 188 -1.11 10.64 55.84
N GLY A 189 -1.43 11.87 56.26
CA GLY A 189 -0.69 12.56 57.31
C GLY A 189 -1.32 13.91 57.67
N ALA A 190 -1.96 13.96 58.83
CA ALA A 190 -2.77 15.06 59.34
C ALA A 190 -1.97 16.11 60.15
N PHE A 191 -2.69 17.20 60.47
CA PHE A 191 -2.44 18.21 61.51
C PHE A 191 -1.51 19.39 61.22
N GLY A 192 -1.99 20.60 61.56
CA GLY A 192 -1.13 21.64 62.10
C GLY A 192 -1.21 23.03 61.45
N MET A 193 -2.28 23.75 61.74
CA MET A 193 -2.39 25.21 61.63
C MET A 193 -1.41 25.87 62.62
N LEU A 194 -0.53 26.79 62.21
CA LEU A 194 -0.14 27.97 63.00
C LEU A 194 0.62 29.01 62.16
N ALA A 195 0.32 30.27 62.46
CA ALA A 195 0.74 31.50 61.79
C ALA A 195 2.15 31.99 62.18
N TYR A 196 2.48 33.20 61.67
CA TYR A 196 3.62 34.12 61.87
C TYR A 196 4.60 34.17 60.69
N LEU A 197 4.66 35.20 59.83
CA LEU A 197 4.79 36.67 59.98
C LEU A 197 6.25 37.11 60.28
N PHE A 198 6.88 37.74 59.27
CA PHE A 198 8.02 38.68 59.28
C PHE A 198 9.25 38.37 60.17
N MET A 199 10.39 38.10 59.55
CA MET A 199 11.54 39.04 59.38
C MET A 199 12.67 38.37 58.60
#